data_AF-A0A961DPF5-F1
#
_entry.id   AF-A0A961DPF5-F1
#
_cell.length_a   1.000
_cell.length_b   1.000
_cell.length_c   1.000
_cell.angle_alpha   90.00
_cell.angle_beta   90.00
_cell.angle_gamma   90.00
#
_symmetry.space_group_name_H-M   'P 1'
#
loop_
_entity.id
_entity.type
_entity.pdbx_description
1 polymer ?
#
loop_
_entity_poly.entity_id
_entity_poly.type
_entity_poly.pdbx_seq_one_letter_code
_entity_poly.pdbx_strand_id
1 'polypeptide(L)'
;MSGTIQTGPLSARFNHDGYERLDDVFDLESIAELRADFPGQLMRTSKLVRFSRHPMLASLARQALGPESRVINATYFEVAQGNGVGPRYRDDQYFELDAGQLLTCIVALDDVTDSSGAFVVAPGGGDATARTVAMRAGSVLMCADSLTRYTNPNRNDEAAVYAVFQYCSAVDLPTPLPGFAHGFATLLPSTDRVSVVANGRFVAFP
;
A
#
# COMPACT_ATOMS: atom_id res chain seq x y z
N MET A 1 4.97 -5.60 25.47
CA MET A 1 5.73 -6.81 25.07
C MET A 1 5.78 -6.76 23.55
N SER A 2 6.94 -6.47 22.95
CA SER A 2 7.09 -6.51 21.49
C SER A 2 6.95 -7.94 21.01
N GLY A 3 5.89 -8.22 20.25
CA GLY A 3 5.80 -9.45 19.48
C GLY A 3 6.86 -9.39 18.38
N THR A 4 7.90 -10.21 18.51
CA THR A 4 8.87 -10.40 17.44
C THR A 4 8.16 -11.10 16.29
N ILE A 5 7.72 -10.36 15.27
CA ILE A 5 7.27 -10.96 14.01
C ILE A 5 8.48 -11.70 13.42
N GLN A 6 8.37 -13.01 13.30
CA GLN A 6 9.41 -13.84 12.70
C GLN A 6 9.58 -13.42 11.22
N THR A 7 10.68 -12.74 10.94
CA THR A 7 11.13 -12.43 9.59
C THR A 7 11.70 -13.70 8.95
N GLY A 8 10.86 -14.45 8.23
CA GLY A 8 11.22 -15.64 7.43
C GLY A 8 10.99 -15.41 5.93
N PRO A 9 11.19 -16.43 5.05
CA PRO A 9 10.71 -16.37 3.68
C PRO A 9 9.19 -16.10 3.65
N LEU A 10 8.69 -15.46 2.59
CA LEU A 10 7.26 -15.23 2.39
C LEU A 10 6.47 -16.50 2.69
N SER A 11 5.33 -16.36 3.38
CA SER A 11 4.53 -17.51 3.74
C SER A 11 4.09 -18.26 2.48
N ALA A 12 3.90 -19.58 2.61
CA ALA A 12 3.31 -20.38 1.54
C ALA A 12 1.94 -19.82 1.10
N ARG A 13 1.23 -19.13 2.01
CA ARG A 13 -0.02 -18.46 1.72
C ARG A 13 0.16 -17.25 0.81
N PHE A 14 1.14 -16.38 1.05
CA PHE A 14 1.41 -15.26 0.15
C PHE A 14 1.76 -15.76 -1.26
N ASN A 15 2.61 -16.77 -1.36
CA ASN A 15 3.03 -17.34 -2.65
C ASN A 15 1.85 -17.98 -3.42
N HIS A 16 0.86 -18.54 -2.72
CA HIS A 16 -0.30 -19.17 -3.33
C HIS A 16 -1.43 -18.16 -3.64
N ASP A 17 -1.76 -17.29 -2.69
CA ASP A 17 -2.92 -16.40 -2.76
C ASP A 17 -2.59 -15.01 -3.30
N GLY A 18 -1.31 -14.64 -3.40
CA GLY A 18 -0.87 -13.29 -3.79
C GLY A 18 -1.11 -12.22 -2.73
N TYR A 19 -1.46 -12.60 -1.49
CA TYR A 19 -1.64 -11.68 -0.38
C TYR A 19 -1.41 -12.33 0.98
N GLU A 20 -1.12 -11.51 1.97
CA GLU A 20 -1.01 -11.93 3.37
C GLU A 20 -1.44 -10.79 4.29
N ARG A 21 -2.17 -11.12 5.36
CA ARG A 21 -2.49 -10.18 6.43
C ARG A 21 -1.62 -10.51 7.64
N LEU A 22 -0.88 -9.53 8.11
CA LEU A 22 -0.07 -9.58 9.32
C LEU A 22 -0.74 -8.71 10.38
N ASP A 23 -1.00 -9.28 11.55
CA ASP A 23 -1.65 -8.58 12.66
C ASP A 23 -0.63 -7.95 13.60
N ASP A 24 -1.00 -6.82 14.21
CA ASP A 24 -0.23 -6.15 15.27
C ASP A 24 1.24 -5.88 14.90
N VAL A 25 1.47 -5.46 13.65
CA VAL A 25 2.82 -5.20 13.09
C VAL A 25 3.46 -3.95 13.67
N PHE A 26 2.64 -2.94 13.91
CA PHE A 26 3.04 -1.66 14.49
C PHE A 26 2.30 -1.44 15.79
N ASP A 27 3.00 -0.86 16.77
CA ASP A 27 2.35 -0.40 18.00
C ASP A 27 1.38 0.76 17.72
N LEU A 28 0.38 0.88 18.61
CA LEU A 28 -0.67 1.89 18.47
C LEU A 28 -0.16 3.32 18.63
N GLU A 29 0.99 3.53 19.28
CA GLU A 29 1.60 4.87 19.41
C GLU A 29 2.10 5.35 18.05
N SER A 30 2.87 4.51 17.34
CA SER A 30 3.35 4.76 15.98
C SER A 30 2.20 4.98 15.00
N ILE A 31 1.12 4.20 15.16
CA ILE A 31 -0.08 4.32 14.32
C ILE A 31 -0.85 5.61 14.62
N ALA A 32 -1.05 5.96 15.90
CA ALA A 32 -1.69 7.21 16.29
C ALA A 32 -0.90 8.43 15.78
N GLU A 33 0.43 8.36 15.84
CA GLU A 33 1.31 9.39 15.29
C GLU A 33 1.15 9.60 13.78
N LEU A 34 1.03 8.50 13.03
CA LEU A 34 0.84 8.53 11.58
C LEU A 34 -0.59 8.95 11.23
N ARG A 35 -1.58 8.52 12.00
CA ARG A 35 -2.99 8.90 11.86
C ARG A 35 -3.21 10.39 12.11
N ALA A 36 -2.52 10.97 13.08
CA ALA A 36 -2.57 12.41 13.37
C ALA A 36 -1.88 13.26 12.30
N ASP A 37 -0.98 12.68 11.49
CA ASP A 37 -0.36 13.35 10.34
C ASP A 37 -1.33 13.47 9.17
N PHE A 38 -2.33 12.58 9.03
CA PHE A 38 -3.34 12.62 7.96
C PHE A 38 -4.15 13.94 7.96
N PRO A 39 -4.33 14.62 6.80
CA PRO A 39 -3.97 14.20 5.44
C PRO A 39 -2.53 14.55 4.99
N GLY A 40 -1.68 15.06 5.87
CA GLY A 40 -0.26 15.33 5.67
C GLY A 40 0.00 16.81 5.43
N GLN A 41 0.61 17.51 6.39
CA GLN A 41 1.13 18.85 6.16
C GLN A 41 2.52 18.76 5.49
N LEU A 42 2.57 19.07 4.17
CA LEU A 42 3.77 19.19 3.34
C LEU A 42 4.60 17.89 3.12
N MET A 43 4.59 17.42 1.86
CA MET A 43 5.07 16.11 1.42
C MET A 43 6.57 15.82 1.61
N ARG A 44 7.43 16.84 1.75
CA ARG A 44 8.89 16.63 1.88
C ARG A 44 9.34 16.26 3.31
N THR A 45 8.45 16.44 4.29
CA THR A 45 8.73 16.25 5.72
C THR A 45 7.72 15.34 6.40
N SER A 46 6.74 14.80 5.65
CA SER A 46 5.63 14.05 6.23
C SER A 46 6.12 12.79 6.93
N LYS A 47 5.44 12.47 8.04
CA LYS A 47 5.73 11.24 8.80
C LYS A 47 5.56 10.01 7.92
N LEU A 48 4.63 10.06 6.96
CA LEU A 48 4.39 9.03 5.96
C LEU A 48 5.63 8.65 5.14
N VAL A 49 6.38 9.63 4.60
CA VAL A 49 7.57 9.34 3.80
C VAL A 49 8.66 8.68 4.65
N ARG A 50 8.83 9.11 5.90
CA ARG A 50 9.76 8.46 6.84
C ARG A 50 9.29 7.05 7.18
N PHE A 51 8.00 6.87 7.41
CA PHE A 51 7.39 5.59 7.74
C PHE A 51 7.52 4.58 6.59
N SER A 52 7.50 5.01 5.33
CA SER A 52 7.74 4.12 4.18
C SER A 52 9.09 3.38 4.22
N ARG A 53 10.05 3.88 5.01
CA ARG A 53 11.37 3.28 5.21
C ARG A 53 11.49 2.55 6.55
N HIS A 54 10.38 2.33 7.25
CA HIS A 54 10.37 1.66 8.54
C HIS A 54 11.02 0.27 8.42
N PRO A 55 11.90 -0.15 9.35
CA PRO A 55 12.63 -1.42 9.25
C PRO A 55 11.75 -2.64 8.99
N MET A 56 10.57 -2.68 9.61
CA MET A 56 9.58 -3.74 9.37
C MET A 56 9.09 -3.77 7.91
N LEU A 57 8.66 -2.64 7.34
CA LEU A 57 8.22 -2.58 5.95
C LEU A 57 9.36 -2.90 4.97
N ALA A 58 10.57 -2.39 5.25
CA ALA A 58 11.75 -2.70 4.47
C ALA A 58 12.08 -4.21 4.51
N SER A 59 11.90 -4.86 5.67
CA SER A 59 12.07 -6.31 5.79
C SER A 59 11.05 -7.08 4.95
N LEU A 60 9.76 -6.70 5.01
CA LEU A 60 8.70 -7.34 4.22
C LEU A 60 8.94 -7.16 2.72
N ALA A 61 9.32 -5.95 2.29
CA ALA A 61 9.67 -5.66 0.90
C ALA A 61 10.85 -6.51 0.44
N ARG A 62 11.92 -6.62 1.23
CA ARG A 62 13.09 -7.43 0.88
C ARG A 62 12.81 -8.93 0.81
N GLN A 63 11.92 -9.43 1.66
CA GLN A 63 11.49 -10.84 1.61
C GLN A 63 10.70 -11.12 0.34
N ALA A 64 9.87 -10.18 -0.10
CA ALA A 64 9.03 -10.35 -1.28
C ALA A 64 9.77 -10.12 -2.60
N LEU A 65 10.60 -9.08 -2.65
CA LEU A 65 11.14 -8.50 -3.89
C LEU A 65 12.66 -8.66 -4.00
N GLY A 66 13.33 -9.14 -2.95
CA GLY A 66 14.78 -9.23 -2.88
C GLY A 66 15.44 -7.99 -2.27
N PRO A 67 16.77 -8.04 -2.01
CA PRO A 67 17.50 -7.04 -1.23
C PRO A 67 17.49 -5.63 -1.83
N GLU A 68 17.34 -5.52 -3.15
CA GLU A 68 17.38 -4.26 -3.90
C GLU A 68 16.04 -3.52 -3.95
N SER A 69 15.02 -3.98 -3.21
CA SER A 69 13.68 -3.39 -3.21
C SER A 69 13.68 -1.89 -2.85
N ARG A 70 12.91 -1.08 -3.57
CA ARG A 70 12.82 0.38 -3.37
C ARG A 70 11.39 0.82 -3.15
N VAL A 71 11.18 1.80 -2.26
CA VAL A 71 9.89 2.51 -2.14
C VAL A 71 9.67 3.33 -3.41
N ILE A 72 8.54 3.12 -4.08
CA ILE A 72 8.12 3.93 -5.22
C ILE A 72 6.93 4.82 -4.89
N ASN A 73 6.08 4.45 -3.93
CA ASN A 73 4.91 5.23 -3.51
C ASN A 73 4.70 5.16 -2.00
N ALA A 74 4.25 6.27 -1.42
CA ALA A 74 3.73 6.38 -0.08
C ALA A 74 2.55 7.36 -0.09
N THR A 75 1.33 6.86 0.16
CA THR A 75 0.11 7.67 0.15
C THR A 75 -0.79 7.33 1.32
N TYR A 76 -1.56 8.31 1.78
CA TYR A 76 -2.75 8.00 2.56
C TYR A 76 -3.87 7.59 1.61
N PHE A 77 -4.76 6.74 2.11
CA PHE A 77 -5.97 6.32 1.41
C PHE A 77 -7.13 6.35 2.40
N GLU A 78 -8.21 7.01 2.01
CA GLU A 78 -9.40 7.21 2.83
C GLU A 78 -10.60 6.52 2.18
N VAL A 79 -11.35 5.75 2.97
CA VAL A 79 -12.70 5.32 2.62
C VAL A 79 -13.67 6.18 3.41
N ALA A 80 -14.12 7.27 2.79
CA ALA A 80 -15.00 8.26 3.41
C ALA A 80 -16.32 7.66 3.91
N GLN A 81 -16.93 8.31 4.90
CA GLN A 81 -18.27 7.96 5.39
C GLN A 81 -19.27 7.88 4.23
N GLY A 82 -20.09 6.83 4.22
CA GLY A 82 -21.13 6.63 3.21
C GLY A 82 -20.60 6.22 1.84
N ASN A 83 -19.29 6.01 1.68
CA ASN A 83 -18.72 5.58 0.41
C ASN A 83 -19.21 4.17 0.07
N GLY A 84 -19.53 3.96 -1.21
CA GLY A 84 -19.97 2.67 -1.74
C GLY A 84 -18.83 1.66 -1.87
N VAL A 85 -19.11 0.53 -2.51
CA VAL A 85 -18.07 -0.44 -2.89
C VAL A 85 -17.06 0.27 -3.80
N GLY A 86 -15.78 0.18 -3.47
CA GLY A 86 -14.70 0.74 -4.28
C GLY A 86 -14.54 0.01 -5.62
N PRO A 87 -13.91 0.63 -6.63
CA PRO A 87 -13.64 -0.02 -7.90
C PRO A 87 -12.68 -1.21 -7.70
N ARG A 88 -12.83 -2.22 -8.54
CA ARG A 88 -11.92 -3.36 -8.62
C ARG A 88 -10.70 -3.02 -9.46
N TYR A 89 -9.52 -3.33 -8.95
CA TYR A 89 -8.27 -3.03 -9.64
C TYR A 89 -7.16 -4.01 -9.27
N ARG A 90 -6.08 -3.98 -10.07
CA ARG A 90 -4.77 -4.59 -9.80
C ARG A 90 -3.68 -3.56 -10.03
N ASP A 91 -2.54 -3.70 -9.38
CA ASP A 91 -1.45 -2.74 -9.56
C ASP A 91 -0.68 -2.98 -10.87
N ASP A 92 -0.70 -4.21 -11.40
CA ASP A 92 -0.13 -4.57 -12.72
C ASP A 92 -0.82 -3.87 -13.91
N GLN A 93 -1.93 -3.17 -13.66
CA GLN A 93 -2.64 -2.36 -14.65
C GLN A 93 -2.11 -0.92 -14.72
N TYR A 94 -1.20 -0.53 -13.83
CA TYR A 94 -0.71 0.83 -13.70
C TYR A 94 0.72 1.02 -14.17
N PHE A 95 1.51 -0.04 -14.13
CA PHE A 95 2.95 -0.02 -14.39
C PHE A 95 3.33 -1.10 -15.39
N GLU A 96 4.27 -0.79 -16.28
CA GLU A 96 4.99 -1.77 -17.08
C GLU A 96 5.97 -2.51 -16.16
N LEU A 97 5.53 -3.63 -15.61
CA LEU A 97 6.29 -4.49 -14.70
C LEU A 97 6.13 -5.95 -15.09
N ASP A 98 7.20 -6.73 -14.92
CA ASP A 98 7.06 -8.19 -14.93
C ASP A 98 6.33 -8.64 -13.66
N ALA A 99 5.65 -9.79 -13.76
CA ALA A 99 4.93 -10.36 -12.63
C ALA A 99 5.85 -10.57 -11.41
N GLY A 100 5.38 -10.16 -10.23
CA GLY A 100 6.10 -10.27 -8.97
C GLY A 100 7.11 -9.16 -8.72
N GLN A 101 7.13 -8.09 -9.53
CA GLN A 101 8.05 -6.96 -9.33
C GLN A 101 7.49 -5.84 -8.46
N LEU A 102 6.21 -5.89 -8.06
CA LEU A 102 5.61 -4.93 -7.13
C LEU A 102 5.05 -5.62 -5.89
N LEU A 103 5.26 -4.98 -4.75
CA LEU A 103 4.57 -5.27 -3.50
C LEU A 103 3.87 -4.01 -3.01
N THR A 104 2.58 -4.13 -2.69
CA THR A 104 1.87 -3.11 -1.93
C THR A 104 1.67 -3.56 -0.49
N CYS A 105 2.10 -2.73 0.47
CA CYS A 105 1.78 -2.85 1.89
C CYS A 105 0.74 -1.81 2.27
N ILE A 106 -0.44 -2.25 2.70
CA ILE A 106 -1.51 -1.41 3.22
C ILE A 106 -1.50 -1.51 4.74
N VAL A 107 -1.20 -0.42 5.42
CA VAL A 107 -1.24 -0.33 6.88
C VAL A 107 -2.58 0.27 7.29
N ALA A 108 -3.34 -0.44 8.12
CA ALA A 108 -4.56 0.09 8.71
C ALA A 108 -4.20 1.12 9.79
N LEU A 109 -4.71 2.35 9.68
CA LEU A 109 -4.54 3.37 10.72
C LEU A 109 -5.72 3.40 11.69
N ASP A 110 -6.85 2.86 11.26
CA ASP A 110 -8.07 2.65 12.04
C ASP A 110 -8.44 1.16 12.02
N ASP A 111 -9.27 0.72 12.96
CA ASP A 111 -9.88 -0.61 12.90
C ASP A 111 -10.87 -0.67 11.72
N VAL A 112 -10.76 -1.73 10.90
CA VAL A 112 -11.56 -1.89 9.69
C VAL A 112 -12.22 -3.27 9.60
N THR A 113 -13.51 -3.26 9.26
CA THR A 113 -14.38 -4.42 9.12
C THR A 113 -15.11 -4.38 7.76
N ASP A 114 -15.91 -5.40 7.49
CA ASP A 114 -16.78 -5.48 6.32
C ASP A 114 -17.75 -4.29 6.19
N SER A 115 -18.14 -3.67 7.30
CA SER A 115 -19.03 -2.50 7.30
C SER A 115 -18.29 -1.16 7.27
N SER A 116 -16.97 -1.13 7.46
CA SER A 116 -16.20 0.10 7.66
C SER A 116 -15.09 0.28 6.63
N GLY A 117 -15.35 -0.10 5.38
CA GLY A 117 -14.40 0.14 4.31
C GLY A 117 -13.18 -0.78 4.28
N ALA A 118 -13.22 -1.96 4.93
CA ALA A 118 -12.13 -2.94 4.80
C ALA A 118 -11.86 -3.31 3.33
N PHE A 119 -10.60 -3.59 3.03
CA PHE A 119 -10.24 -4.14 1.72
C PHE A 119 -10.87 -5.53 1.53
N VAL A 120 -11.27 -5.79 0.29
CA VAL A 120 -11.62 -7.11 -0.21
C VAL A 120 -10.55 -7.51 -1.21
N VAL A 121 -10.02 -8.71 -1.05
CA VAL A 121 -9.05 -9.31 -1.98
C VAL A 121 -9.71 -10.46 -2.71
N ALA A 122 -9.41 -10.62 -3.99
CA ALA A 122 -9.94 -11.69 -4.84
C ALA A 122 -8.80 -12.40 -5.58
N PRO A 123 -8.13 -13.37 -4.95
CA PRO A 123 -7.11 -14.19 -5.60
C PRO A 123 -7.65 -14.94 -6.82
N GLY A 124 -6.98 -14.83 -7.96
CA GLY A 124 -7.49 -15.29 -9.26
C GLY A 124 -8.56 -14.38 -9.89
N GLY A 125 -8.95 -13.29 -9.23
CA GLY A 125 -9.74 -12.20 -9.79
C GLY A 125 -11.27 -12.36 -9.78
N GLY A 126 -11.80 -13.48 -9.30
CA GLY A 126 -13.23 -13.79 -9.32
C GLY A 126 -13.96 -13.49 -8.01
N ASP A 127 -15.28 -13.27 -8.09
CA ASP A 127 -16.14 -13.06 -6.92
C ASP A 127 -16.17 -14.27 -5.97
N ALA A 128 -16.07 -15.48 -6.52
CA ALA A 128 -16.07 -16.72 -5.74
C ALA A 128 -14.87 -16.85 -4.78
N THR A 129 -13.79 -16.12 -5.05
CA THR A 129 -12.58 -16.12 -4.22
C THR A 129 -12.43 -14.84 -3.41
N ALA A 130 -13.37 -13.89 -3.55
CA ALA A 130 -13.35 -12.62 -2.86
C ALA A 130 -13.53 -12.80 -1.35
N ARG A 131 -12.68 -12.12 -0.57
CA ARG A 131 -12.69 -12.17 0.89
C ARG A 131 -12.36 -10.83 1.49
N THR A 132 -13.20 -10.39 2.42
CA THR A 132 -12.93 -9.21 3.24
C THR A 132 -11.72 -9.47 4.14
N VAL A 133 -10.83 -8.50 4.20
CA VAL A 133 -9.65 -8.50 5.06
C VAL A 133 -9.88 -7.47 6.17
N ALA A 134 -10.55 -7.90 7.24
CA ALA A 134 -10.68 -7.09 8.44
C ALA A 134 -9.30 -6.94 9.10
N MET A 135 -9.00 -5.74 9.60
CA MET A 135 -7.70 -5.39 10.18
C MET A 135 -7.92 -4.52 11.42
N ARG A 136 -7.06 -4.69 12.42
CA ARG A 136 -6.95 -3.71 13.50
C ARG A 136 -5.98 -2.62 13.08
N ALA A 137 -6.08 -1.45 13.70
CA ALA A 137 -5.06 -0.42 13.59
C ALA A 137 -3.68 -1.02 13.89
N GLY A 138 -2.72 -0.83 12.98
CA GLY A 138 -1.38 -1.41 13.06
C GLY A 138 -1.19 -2.76 12.36
N SER A 139 -2.25 -3.40 11.87
CA SER A 139 -2.13 -4.53 10.94
C SER A 139 -1.63 -4.09 9.56
N VAL A 140 -1.02 -5.03 8.83
CA VAL A 140 -0.55 -4.85 7.45
C VAL A 140 -1.20 -5.87 6.53
N LEU A 141 -1.78 -5.41 5.44
CA LEU A 141 -2.14 -6.25 4.30
C LEU A 141 -1.08 -6.09 3.20
N MET A 142 -0.36 -7.19 2.93
CA MET A 142 0.57 -7.33 1.82
C MET A 142 -0.18 -7.82 0.58
N CYS A 143 0.09 -7.24 -0.58
CA CYS A 143 -0.51 -7.63 -1.85
C CYS A 143 0.55 -7.67 -2.96
N ALA A 144 0.57 -8.76 -3.72
CA ALA A 144 1.27 -8.82 -4.99
C ALA A 144 0.60 -7.91 -6.04
N ASP A 145 1.37 -7.50 -7.04
CA ASP A 145 0.95 -6.69 -8.19
C ASP A 145 -0.36 -7.15 -8.87
N SER A 146 -0.49 -8.45 -9.06
CA SER A 146 -1.56 -9.13 -9.80
C SER A 146 -2.77 -9.48 -8.94
N LEU A 147 -2.77 -9.10 -7.65
CA LEU A 147 -3.91 -9.33 -6.77
C LEU A 147 -5.05 -8.36 -7.08
N THR A 148 -6.19 -8.89 -7.52
CA THR A 148 -7.42 -8.10 -7.62
C THR A 148 -7.89 -7.72 -6.22
N ARG A 149 -8.15 -6.43 -6.02
CA ARG A 149 -8.65 -5.88 -4.76
C ARG A 149 -9.55 -4.66 -4.95
N TYR A 150 -10.30 -4.35 -3.91
CA TYR A 150 -11.20 -3.20 -3.80
C TYR A 150 -11.54 -2.96 -2.33
N THR A 151 -12.41 -2.01 -2.01
CA THR A 151 -12.91 -1.79 -0.65
C THR A 151 -14.39 -2.08 -0.53
N ASN A 152 -14.80 -2.59 0.63
CA ASN A 152 -16.20 -2.62 1.04
C ASN A 152 -16.76 -1.19 1.18
N PRO A 153 -18.09 -1.03 1.21
CA PRO A 153 -18.69 0.24 1.59
C PRO A 153 -18.28 0.62 3.01
N ASN A 154 -18.25 1.92 3.28
CA ASN A 154 -18.13 2.42 4.64
C ASN A 154 -19.49 2.95 5.12
N ARG A 155 -20.09 2.20 6.05
CA ARG A 155 -21.39 2.49 6.67
C ARG A 155 -21.24 3.08 8.08
N ASN A 156 -20.01 3.26 8.56
CA ASN A 156 -19.75 3.87 9.85
C ASN A 156 -19.82 5.39 9.75
N ASP A 157 -19.90 6.04 10.91
CA ASP A 157 -19.95 7.51 11.01
C ASP A 157 -18.58 8.19 10.84
N GLU A 158 -17.50 7.40 10.75
CA GLU A 158 -16.13 7.87 10.57
C GLU A 158 -15.50 7.27 9.33
N ALA A 159 -14.58 8.00 8.72
CA ALA A 159 -13.79 7.50 7.60
C ALA A 159 -12.76 6.46 8.08
N ALA A 160 -12.52 5.43 7.28
CA ALA A 160 -11.42 4.50 7.49
C ALA A 160 -10.17 4.99 6.75
N VAL A 161 -9.06 5.11 7.47
CA VAL A 161 -7.80 5.62 6.92
C VAL A 161 -6.73 4.54 6.89
N TYR A 162 -5.99 4.52 5.79
CA TYR A 162 -4.86 3.64 5.56
C TYR A 162 -3.62 4.44 5.15
N ALA A 163 -2.45 3.92 5.48
CA ALA A 163 -1.19 4.31 4.85
C ALA A 163 -0.77 3.20 3.88
N VAL A 164 -0.61 3.56 2.60
CA VAL A 164 -0.31 2.62 1.51
C VAL A 164 1.09 2.88 1.00
N PHE A 165 1.92 1.84 1.00
CA PHE A 165 3.30 1.87 0.56
C PHE A 165 3.49 0.88 -0.57
N GLN A 166 4.13 1.30 -1.65
CA GLN A 166 4.45 0.41 -2.77
C GLN A 166 5.96 0.32 -2.95
N TYR A 167 6.42 -0.91 -3.13
CA TYR A 167 7.82 -1.28 -3.31
C TYR A 167 8.00 -1.99 -4.64
N CYS A 168 9.16 -1.79 -5.27
CA CYS A 168 9.52 -2.45 -6.52
C CYS A 168 10.89 -3.12 -6.43
N SER A 169 11.06 -4.28 -7.07
CA SER A 169 12.34 -5.00 -7.19
C SER A 169 13.28 -4.44 -8.27
N ALA A 170 12.75 -3.63 -9.19
CA ALA A 170 13.49 -3.18 -10.35
C ALA A 170 14.59 -2.16 -10.00
N VAL A 171 15.70 -2.27 -10.73
CA VAL A 171 16.83 -1.34 -10.68
C VAL A 171 16.39 0.06 -11.16
N ASP A 172 15.46 0.08 -12.11
CA ASP A 172 14.83 1.27 -12.68
C ASP A 172 13.42 1.47 -12.13
N LEU A 173 12.98 2.72 -12.03
CA LEU A 173 11.60 3.02 -11.61
C LEU A 173 10.62 2.54 -12.70
N PRO A 174 9.50 1.88 -12.33
CA PRO A 174 8.55 1.35 -13.30
C PRO A 174 7.96 2.43 -14.21
N THR A 175 7.85 2.18 -15.51
CA THR A 175 7.18 3.11 -16.43
C THR A 175 5.65 3.01 -16.27
N PRO A 176 4.91 4.11 -16.07
CA PRO A 176 3.45 4.06 -16.04
C PRO A 176 2.86 3.71 -17.40
N LEU A 177 1.80 2.90 -17.41
CA LEU A 177 1.11 2.54 -18.65
C LEU A 177 0.39 3.75 -19.28
N PRO A 178 0.30 3.83 -20.63
CA PRO A 178 -0.41 4.89 -21.34
C PRO A 178 -1.87 5.02 -20.87
N GLY A 179 -2.30 6.24 -20.54
CA GLY A 179 -3.64 6.53 -20.02
C GLY A 179 -3.75 6.63 -18.49
N PHE A 180 -2.75 6.12 -17.75
CA PHE A 180 -2.69 6.26 -16.28
C PHE A 180 -1.95 7.53 -15.83
N ALA A 181 -1.14 8.11 -16.73
CA ALA A 181 -0.36 9.34 -16.56
C ALA A 181 -1.19 10.65 -16.43
N HIS A 182 -2.50 10.57 -16.22
CA HIS A 182 -3.35 11.74 -15.97
C HIS A 182 -4.08 11.71 -14.63
N GLY A 183 -4.22 10.55 -13.99
CA GLY A 183 -4.94 10.42 -12.72
C GLY A 183 -4.03 10.36 -11.49
N PHE A 184 -2.87 9.74 -11.64
CA PHE A 184 -1.86 9.78 -10.59
C PHE A 184 -1.00 11.04 -10.72
N ALA A 185 -0.92 11.71 -11.87
CA ALA A 185 0.25 12.49 -12.27
C ALA A 185 0.12 14.02 -12.32
N THR A 186 0.13 14.71 -11.18
CA THR A 186 0.35 16.17 -11.15
C THR A 186 0.91 16.64 -9.80
N LEU A 187 2.22 16.92 -9.78
CA LEU A 187 2.82 18.18 -9.29
C LEU A 187 4.18 18.44 -10.00
N LEU A 188 4.07 18.96 -11.23
CA LEU A 188 4.87 20.04 -11.87
C LEU A 188 6.43 19.97 -12.01
N PRO A 189 7.01 20.78 -12.94
CA PRO A 189 8.18 20.43 -13.75
C PRO A 189 9.51 20.96 -13.19
N SER A 190 10.58 20.50 -13.85
CA SER A 190 11.93 21.09 -13.93
C SER A 190 12.98 20.62 -12.91
N THR A 191 13.99 19.98 -13.51
CA THR A 191 15.42 19.95 -13.17
C THR A 191 15.82 19.34 -11.81
N ASP A 192 16.41 18.14 -11.93
CA ASP A 192 17.35 17.52 -10.99
C ASP A 192 16.84 16.90 -9.69
N ARG A 193 15.57 16.46 -9.57
CA ARG A 193 15.12 15.78 -8.33
C ARG A 193 14.19 14.54 -8.38
N VAL A 194 14.69 13.28 -8.30
CA VAL A 194 13.89 12.01 -8.19
C VAL A 194 12.62 12.14 -7.35
N SER A 195 11.51 11.85 -8.03
CA SER A 195 10.19 11.70 -7.46
C SER A 195 9.99 10.29 -6.89
N VAL A 196 9.63 10.22 -5.62
CA VAL A 196 8.75 9.16 -5.12
C VAL A 196 7.34 9.52 -5.59
N VAL A 197 6.62 8.56 -6.16
CA VAL A 197 5.22 8.69 -6.57
C VAL A 197 4.40 8.93 -5.31
N ALA A 198 4.24 10.19 -4.94
CA ALA A 198 3.01 10.67 -4.35
C ALA A 198 2.49 11.65 -5.41
N ASN A 199 1.41 11.27 -6.07
CA ASN A 199 0.86 11.99 -7.21
C ASN A 199 1.75 12.03 -8.49
N GLY A 200 2.30 10.87 -8.88
CA GLY A 200 2.41 10.40 -10.28
C GLY A 200 3.18 11.21 -11.33
N ARG A 201 4.17 12.04 -11.01
CA ARG A 201 5.16 12.44 -12.03
C ARG A 201 6.58 12.05 -11.63
N PHE A 202 7.22 11.30 -12.53
CA PHE A 202 8.63 10.91 -12.51
C PHE A 202 9.51 12.14 -12.56
N VAL A 203 10.56 12.13 -11.75
CA VAL A 203 11.71 13.01 -11.93
C VAL A 203 12.95 12.13 -11.69
N ALA A 204 14.08 12.50 -12.30
CA ALA A 204 15.40 11.91 -12.12
C ALA A 204 16.26 12.85 -11.24
N PHE A 205 17.21 12.34 -10.45
CA PHE A 205 18.25 13.12 -9.74
C PHE A 205 19.57 12.91 -10.50
N PRO A 206 20.52 13.87 -10.42
CA PRO A 206 21.93 13.58 -10.69
C PRO A 206 22.47 12.45 -9.79
#